data_AF-A0A2S7I8P3-F1
#
_entry.id   AF-A0A2S7I8P3-F1
#
_cell.length_a   1.000
_cell.length_b   1.000
_cell.length_c   1.000
_cell.angle_alpha   90.00
_cell.angle_beta   90.00
_cell.angle_gamma   90.00
#
_symmetry.space_group_name_H-M   'P 1'
#
loop_
_entity.id
_entity.type
_entity.pdbx_description
1 polymer ?
#
loop_
_entity_poly.entity_id
_entity_poly.type
_entity_poly.pdbx_seq_one_letter_code
_entity_poly.pdbx_strand_id
1 'polypeptide(L)' 'MKILFVIIAAFTLSSCTVAKIQDCPEEKIINKMPKVIDGNSQTPNEYYIYKGERREIKEFDAAWIEKNCPNIKVQEVY' A
#
# COMPACT_ATOMS: atom_id res chain seq x y z
N MET A 1 -24.84 -23.31 -47.44
CA MET A 1 -24.03 -23.80 -46.32
C MET A 1 -23.53 -22.60 -45.53
N LYS A 2 -23.95 -22.45 -44.28
CA LYS A 2 -23.85 -21.21 -43.49
C LYS A 2 -22.75 -21.44 -42.44
N ILE A 3 -21.55 -20.90 -42.70
CA ILE A 3 -20.38 -21.06 -41.82
C ILE A 3 -20.53 -20.06 -40.68
N LEU A 4 -20.80 -20.57 -39.48
CA LEU A 4 -20.93 -19.80 -38.25
C LEU A 4 -19.51 -19.52 -37.71
N PHE A 5 -19.00 -18.31 -37.91
CA PHE A 5 -17.76 -17.86 -37.26
C PHE A 5 -18.06 -17.52 -35.80
N VAL A 6 -17.76 -18.45 -34.90
CA VAL A 6 -17.82 -18.22 -33.45
C VAL A 6 -16.52 -17.50 -33.06
N ILE A 7 -16.59 -16.17 -32.97
CA ILE A 7 -15.49 -15.33 -32.47
C ILE A 7 -15.45 -15.50 -30.94
N ILE A 8 -14.60 -16.40 -30.46
CA ILE A 8 -14.32 -16.54 -29.02
C ILE A 8 -13.38 -15.40 -28.65
N ALA A 9 -13.95 -14.29 -28.17
CA ALA A 9 -13.19 -13.22 -27.55
C ALA A 9 -12.62 -13.73 -26.22
N ALA A 10 -11.34 -14.10 -26.21
CA ALA A 10 -10.62 -14.43 -24.98
C ALA A 10 -10.42 -13.14 -24.16
N PHE A 11 -11.29 -12.93 -23.17
CA PHE A 11 -11.10 -11.89 -22.16
C PHE A 11 -10.00 -12.36 -21.21
N THR A 12 -8.77 -11.91 -21.44
CA THR A 12 -7.67 -12.15 -20.49
C THR A 12 -7.89 -11.25 -19.28
N LEU A 13 -8.21 -11.85 -18.12
CA LEU A 13 -8.20 -11.14 -16.85
C LEU A 13 -6.73 -10.82 -16.51
N SER A 14 -6.26 -9.65 -16.95
CA SER A 14 -5.01 -9.09 -16.46
C SER A 14 -5.25 -8.67 -15.01
N SER A 15 -4.65 -9.41 -14.07
CA SER A 15 -4.58 -9.01 -12.67
C SER A 15 -3.78 -7.71 -12.60
N CYS A 16 -4.46 -6.57 -12.45
CA CYS A 16 -3.81 -5.29 -12.22
C CYS A 16 -3.20 -5.30 -10.81
N THR A 17 -1.96 -5.76 -10.69
CA THR A 17 -1.16 -5.49 -9.50
C THR A 17 -0.88 -3.99 -9.47
N VAL A 18 -1.45 -3.28 -8.49
CA VAL A 18 -1.16 -1.86 -8.30
C VAL A 18 0.34 -1.71 -8.03
N ALA A 19 1.00 -0.86 -8.82
CA ALA A 19 2.42 -0.57 -8.63
C ALA A 19 2.63 0.08 -7.25
N LYS A 20 3.64 -0.40 -6.53
CA LYS A 20 4.00 0.15 -5.22
C LYS A 20 4.68 1.51 -5.36
N ILE A 21 4.48 2.37 -4.37
CA ILE A 21 5.05 3.71 -4.31
C ILE A 21 6.57 3.60 -4.08
N GLN A 22 7.33 4.24 -4.96
CA GLN A 22 8.78 4.37 -4.92
C GLN A 22 9.15 5.85 -4.78
N ASP A 23 8.71 6.44 -3.66
CA ASP A 23 8.92 7.85 -3.33
C ASP A 23 9.03 7.98 -1.81
N CYS A 24 9.80 8.97 -1.34
CA CYS A 24 10.08 9.09 0.08
C CYS A 24 8.90 9.72 0.83
N PRO A 25 8.36 9.04 1.87
CA PRO A 25 7.39 9.64 2.77
C PRO A 25 8.05 10.73 3.60
N GLU A 26 7.26 11.71 4.04
CA GLU A 26 7.78 12.75 4.93
C GLU A 26 8.11 12.17 6.31
N GLU A 27 7.24 11.28 6.81
CA GLU A 27 7.32 10.76 8.17
C GLU A 27 6.85 9.30 8.26
N LYS A 28 7.45 8.54 9.17
CA LYS A 28 6.95 7.23 9.61
C LYS A 28 6.36 7.37 11.00
N ILE A 29 5.08 7.06 11.15
CA ILE A 29 4.42 7.04 12.45
C ILE A 29 4.38 5.62 13.00
N ILE A 30 4.78 5.46 14.26
CA ILE A 30 4.64 4.23 15.06
C ILE A 30 3.66 4.55 16.19
N ASN A 31 2.41 4.13 16.01
CA ASN A 31 1.36 4.32 16.99
C ASN A 31 1.45 3.26 18.09
N LYS A 32 1.84 3.71 19.29
CA LYS A 32 1.96 2.93 20.54
C LYS A 32 0.80 3.20 21.50
N MET A 33 -0.21 3.99 21.11
CA MET A 33 -1.39 4.22 21.94
C MET A 33 -2.07 2.88 22.28
N PRO A 34 -2.53 2.70 23.54
CA PRO A 34 -3.33 1.55 23.92
C PRO A 34 -4.56 1.44 23.01
N LYS A 35 -4.78 0.26 22.46
CA LYS A 35 -5.98 -0.02 21.68
C LYS A 35 -7.01 -0.72 22.54
N VAL A 36 -8.24 -0.23 22.49
CA VAL A 36 -9.38 -1.03 22.92
C VAL A 36 -9.51 -2.18 21.92
N ILE A 37 -9.28 -3.40 22.38
CA ILE A 37 -9.45 -4.60 21.57
C ILE A 37 -10.95 -4.84 21.47
N ASP A 38 -11.61 -4.16 20.54
CA ASP A 38 -12.84 -4.68 19.96
C ASP A 38 -12.44 -5.69 18.87
N GLY A 39 -13.24 -6.73 18.65
CA GLY A 39 -12.90 -7.82 17.71
C GLY A 39 -12.74 -7.40 16.24
N ASN A 40 -12.77 -6.09 15.93
CA ASN A 40 -12.79 -5.53 14.60
C ASN A 40 -11.68 -4.48 14.31
N SER A 41 -10.90 -4.05 15.30
CA SER A 41 -9.85 -3.05 15.09
C SER A 41 -8.61 -3.64 14.41
N GLN A 42 -8.57 -3.60 13.08
CA GLN A 42 -7.43 -4.03 12.25
C GLN A 42 -6.50 -2.89 11.83
N THR A 43 -6.72 -1.67 12.32
CA THR A 43 -5.93 -0.51 11.87
C THR A 43 -4.44 -0.74 12.14
N PRO A 44 -3.55 -0.71 11.14
CA PRO A 44 -2.12 -0.92 11.36
C PRO A 44 -1.55 0.11 12.34
N ASN A 45 -0.63 -0.34 13.21
CA ASN A 45 0.08 0.51 14.17
C ASN A 45 1.11 1.41 13.49
N GLU A 46 1.58 1.03 12.31
CA GLU A 46 2.59 1.77 11.59
C GLU A 46 2.06 2.23 10.23
N TYR A 47 2.36 3.47 9.88
CA TYR A 47 1.97 4.08 8.61
C TYR A 47 2.91 5.22 8.24
N TYR A 48 2.86 5.63 6.98
CA TYR A 48 3.60 6.79 6.50
C TYR A 48 2.69 8.01 6.39
N ILE A 49 3.26 9.18 6.61
CA ILE A 49 2.73 10.43 6.07
C ILE A 49 3.42 10.64 4.73
N TYR A 50 2.61 10.72 3.66
CA TYR A 50 3.06 10.95 2.30
C TYR A 50 2.17 11.98 1.64
N LYS A 51 2.75 13.09 1.15
CA LYS A 51 2.05 14.23 0.56
C LYS A 51 0.98 14.81 1.49
N GLY A 52 1.25 14.80 2.79
CA GLY A 52 0.33 15.28 3.82
C GLY A 52 -0.82 14.32 4.16
N GLU A 53 -0.85 13.12 3.58
CA GLU A 53 -1.88 12.11 3.82
C GLU A 53 -1.30 10.87 4.51
N ARG A 54 -2.14 10.18 5.32
CA ARG A 54 -1.80 8.87 5.86
C ARG A 54 -1.87 7.81 4.76
N ARG A 55 -0.78 7.05 4.58
CA ARG A 55 -0.69 5.90 3.67
C ARG A 55 -0.18 4.66 4.40
N GLU A 56 -0.70 3.50 4.05
CA GLU A 56 -0.25 2.25 4.66
C GLU A 56 1.14 1.86 4.16
N ILE A 57 1.96 1.28 5.04
CA ILE A 57 3.33 0.84 4.69
C ILE A 57 3.33 -0.12 3.49
N LYS A 58 2.29 -0.98 3.38
CA LYS A 58 2.18 -1.98 2.30
C LYS A 58 2.05 -1.38 0.90
N GLU A 59 1.65 -0.11 0.80
CA GLU A 59 1.53 0.62 -0.46
C GLU A 59 2.90 1.01 -1.04
N PHE A 60 3.96 0.98 -0.22
CA PHE A 60 5.31 1.37 -0.62
C PHE A 60 6.17 0.15 -0.94
N ASP A 61 7.14 0.36 -1.81
CA ASP A 61 8.21 -0.58 -2.05
C ASP A 61 9.25 -0.45 -0.93
N ALA A 62 9.20 -1.36 0.04
CA ALA A 62 10.06 -1.33 1.22
C ALA A 62 11.55 -1.33 0.88
N ALA A 63 11.97 -2.11 -0.13
CA ALA A 63 13.38 -2.17 -0.54
C ALA A 63 13.83 -0.86 -1.19
N TRP A 64 12.94 -0.23 -1.98
CA TRP A 64 13.22 1.07 -2.55
C TRP A 64 13.32 2.15 -1.45
N ILE A 65 12.40 2.15 -0.48
CA ILE A 65 12.41 3.09 0.64
C ILE A 65 13.69 2.98 1.47
N GLU A 66 14.07 1.76 1.86
CA GLU A 66 15.28 1.52 2.66
C GLU A 66 16.55 2.02 1.94
N LYS A 67 16.60 1.85 0.62
CA LYS A 67 17.74 2.27 -0.20
C LYS A 67 17.78 3.77 -0.46
N ASN A 68 16.64 4.41 -0.70
CA ASN A 68 16.58 5.77 -1.24
C ASN A 68 16.17 6.84 -0.21
N CYS A 69 15.63 6.43 0.94
CA CYS A 69 15.08 7.35 1.95
C CYS A 69 15.78 7.20 3.30
N PRO A 70 17.09 7.51 3.40
CA PRO A 70 17.86 7.33 4.62
C PRO A 70 17.44 8.25 5.78
N ASN A 71 16.69 9.33 5.49
CA ASN A 71 16.36 10.39 6.44
C ASN A 71 14.86 10.49 6.77
N ILE A 72 14.09 9.40 6.68
CA ILE A 72 12.67 9.42 7.08
C ILE A 72 12.59 9.70 8.58
N LYS A 73 11.85 10.75 8.95
CA LYS A 73 11.59 11.09 10.34
C LYS A 73 10.65 10.04 10.96
N VAL A 74 11.13 9.32 11.96
CA VAL A 74 10.32 8.40 12.75
C VAL A 74 9.68 9.14 13.92
N GLN A 75 8.37 8.99 14.10
CA GLN A 75 7.64 9.54 15.24
C GLN A 75 6.87 8.44 15.95
N GLU A 76 7.04 8.38 17.26
CA GLU A 76 6.29 7.47 18.11
C GLU A 76 5.19 8.25 18.82
N VAL A 77 3.96 7.78 18.71
CA VAL A 77 2.78 8.41 19.33
C VAL A 77 2.28 7.48 20.43
N TYR A 78 2.12 8.01 21.64
CA TYR A 78 1.80 7.26 22.86
C TYR A 78 0.43 7.60 23.41
#